data_AF-A0A556QXF0-F1
#
_entry.id   AF-A0A556QXF0-F1
#
_cell.length_a   1.000
_cell.length_b   1.000
_cell.length_c   1.000
_cell.angle_alpha   90.00
_cell.angle_beta   90.00
_cell.angle_gamma   90.00
#
_symmetry.space_group_name_H-M   'P 1'
#
loop_
_entity.id
_entity.type
_entity.pdbx_description
1 polymer ?
#
loop_
_entity_poly.entity_id
_entity_poly.type
_entity_poly.pdbx_seq_one_letter_code
_entity_poly.pdbx_strand_id
1 'polypeptide(L)'
;MHTTQNYNGQMTGQEGIHALRETRLPLLFFDTYNLFVGQAVYIEDLSSHIWDIVHQSHSLVGKVLALEKELSAQYPLKYSFEQEGNQLKKQYAIAFATAYHQALQGQVEARLQQSIIEVGNFWLTTWINTGAPSLDDLHTSVPIEDETEQLLQKGTMLEGVRGCGD
;
A
#
# COMPACT_ATOMS: atom_id res chain seq x y z
N MET A 1 9.18 -7.34 -3.52
CA MET A 1 10.23 -8.02 -2.75
C MET A 1 9.95 -9.50 -2.52
N HIS A 2 8.68 -9.92 -2.44
CA HIS A 2 8.29 -11.33 -2.26
C HIS A 2 8.57 -12.29 -3.42
N THR A 3 8.97 -11.78 -4.59
CA THR A 3 9.27 -12.60 -5.78
C THR A 3 10.76 -12.88 -5.96
N THR A 4 11.60 -12.59 -4.96
CA THR A 4 13.06 -12.79 -5.01
C THR A 4 13.58 -13.34 -3.68
N GLN A 5 14.66 -14.10 -3.74
CA GLN A 5 15.39 -14.52 -2.53
C GLN A 5 16.02 -13.34 -1.81
N ASN A 6 16.37 -12.26 -2.53
CA ASN A 6 16.91 -11.02 -1.94
C ASN A 6 15.81 -10.09 -1.40
N TYR A 7 14.79 -10.66 -0.75
CA TYR A 7 13.57 -9.94 -0.35
C TYR A 7 13.84 -8.79 0.63
N ASN A 8 14.87 -8.89 1.46
CA ASN A 8 15.26 -7.84 2.40
C ASN A 8 16.54 -7.11 2.00
N GLY A 9 17.08 -7.33 0.79
CA GLY A 9 18.37 -6.74 0.38
C GLY A 9 19.58 -7.42 1.03
N GLN A 10 19.39 -8.57 1.70
CA GLN A 10 20.43 -9.28 2.46
C GLN A 10 21.54 -9.87 1.58
N MET A 11 21.30 -10.08 0.29
CA MET A 11 22.29 -10.59 -0.66
C MET A 11 23.08 -9.47 -1.35
N THR A 12 22.65 -8.21 -1.22
CA THR A 12 23.24 -7.04 -1.91
C THR A 12 23.69 -5.93 -0.97
N GLY A 13 23.63 -6.15 0.36
CA GLY A 13 24.10 -5.21 1.38
C GLY A 13 23.10 -4.09 1.71
N GLN A 14 21.81 -4.33 1.49
CA GLN A 14 20.73 -3.34 1.59
C GLN A 14 19.68 -3.79 2.62
N GLU A 15 20.14 -4.47 3.68
CA GLU A 15 19.27 -5.07 4.68
C GLU A 15 18.29 -4.05 5.29
N GLY A 16 17.01 -4.42 5.32
CA GLY A 16 15.91 -3.57 5.81
C GLY A 16 15.14 -2.85 4.70
N ILE A 17 15.54 -2.98 3.42
CA ILE A 17 14.81 -2.35 2.30
C ILE A 17 13.35 -2.85 2.18
N HIS A 18 13.06 -4.05 2.67
CA HIS A 18 11.69 -4.57 2.73
C HIS A 18 10.81 -3.68 3.61
N ALA A 19 11.25 -3.44 4.85
CA ALA A 19 10.55 -2.58 5.81
C ALA A 19 10.49 -1.12 5.34
N LEU A 20 11.51 -0.64 4.62
CA LEU A 20 11.45 0.67 3.96
C LEU A 20 10.24 0.75 3.04
N ARG A 21 10.11 -0.19 2.10
CA ARG A 21 9.09 -0.14 1.05
C ARG A 21 7.68 -0.41 1.54
N GLU A 22 7.50 -1.37 2.44
CA GLU A 22 6.17 -1.85 2.82
C GLU A 22 5.62 -1.19 4.07
N THR A 23 6.48 -0.58 4.89
CA THR A 23 6.05 0.08 6.13
C THR A 23 6.35 1.56 6.10
N ARG A 24 7.62 1.94 5.91
CA ARG A 24 8.05 3.32 6.08
C ARG A 24 7.50 4.26 5.00
N LEU A 25 7.59 3.86 3.72
CA LEU A 25 7.07 4.70 2.64
C LEU A 25 5.55 4.86 2.69
N PRO A 26 4.73 3.78 2.85
CA PRO A 26 3.30 3.95 3.02
C PRO A 26 2.96 4.83 4.22
N LEU A 27 3.59 4.61 5.38
CA LEU A 27 3.32 5.41 6.57
C LEU A 27 3.59 6.91 6.37
N LEU A 28 4.69 7.27 5.68
CA LEU A 28 5.07 8.67 5.50
C LEU A 28 4.26 9.39 4.41
N PHE A 29 3.75 8.67 3.41
CA PHE A 29 3.20 9.26 2.19
C PHE A 29 1.75 8.87 1.91
N PHE A 30 1.10 8.14 2.82
CA PHE A 30 -0.28 7.64 2.65
C PHE A 30 -1.25 8.74 2.21
N ASP A 31 -1.21 9.88 2.89
CA ASP A 31 -2.11 11.02 2.63
C ASP A 31 -1.90 11.66 1.25
N THR A 32 -0.81 11.33 0.56
CA THR A 32 -0.51 11.83 -0.79
C THR A 32 -0.98 10.90 -1.91
N TYR A 33 -1.39 9.67 -1.56
CA TYR A 33 -1.80 8.67 -2.54
C TYR A 33 -3.27 8.80 -2.90
N ASN A 34 -3.58 8.65 -4.18
CA ASN A 34 -4.95 8.45 -4.65
C ASN A 34 -5.22 6.94 -4.74
N LEU A 35 -6.00 6.40 -3.80
CA LEU A 35 -6.28 4.96 -3.75
C LEU A 35 -7.63 4.56 -4.36
N PHE A 36 -8.26 5.45 -5.14
CA PHE A 36 -9.47 5.12 -5.88
C PHE A 36 -9.14 4.36 -7.17
N VAL A 37 -9.44 3.05 -7.19
CA VAL A 37 -9.01 2.13 -8.27
C VAL A 37 -10.13 1.63 -9.18
N GLY A 38 -11.36 2.11 -8.97
CA GLY A 38 -12.52 1.67 -9.74
C GLY A 38 -13.13 0.35 -9.24
N GLN A 39 -13.90 -0.31 -10.10
CA GLN A 39 -14.66 -1.51 -9.77
C GLN A 39 -13.90 -2.78 -10.14
N ALA A 40 -14.08 -3.82 -9.33
CA ALA A 40 -13.56 -5.14 -9.60
C ALA A 40 -14.12 -5.73 -10.90
N VAL A 41 -13.32 -6.54 -11.59
CA VAL A 41 -13.67 -7.25 -12.82
C VAL A 41 -13.44 -8.76 -12.68
N TYR A 42 -14.21 -9.52 -13.45
CA TYR A 42 -14.04 -10.97 -13.52
C TYR A 42 -12.75 -11.33 -14.27
N ILE A 43 -12.01 -12.30 -13.74
CA ILE A 43 -10.79 -12.83 -14.34
C ILE A 43 -11.12 -14.19 -14.96
N GLU A 44 -11.01 -14.29 -16.29
CA GLU A 44 -11.31 -15.52 -17.03
C GLU A 44 -10.22 -16.60 -16.80
N ASP A 45 -8.95 -16.27 -17.05
CA ASP A 45 -7.81 -17.14 -16.76
C ASP A 45 -7.08 -16.70 -15.50
N LEU A 46 -7.53 -17.24 -14.36
CA LEU A 46 -6.96 -16.93 -13.05
C LEU A 46 -5.47 -17.28 -12.95
N SER A 47 -5.05 -18.38 -13.59
CA SER A 47 -3.67 -18.86 -13.47
C SER A 47 -2.71 -17.95 -14.23
N SER A 48 -3.04 -17.59 -15.48
CA SER A 48 -2.24 -16.65 -16.26
C SER A 48 -2.16 -15.30 -15.55
N HIS A 49 -3.29 -14.79 -15.08
CA HIS A 49 -3.37 -13.49 -14.40
C HIS A 49 -2.47 -13.40 -13.16
N ILE A 50 -2.46 -14.45 -12.33
CA ILE A 50 -1.58 -14.53 -11.15
C ILE A 50 -0.11 -14.47 -11.57
N TRP A 51 0.28 -15.23 -12.60
CA TRP A 51 1.66 -15.24 -13.07
C TRP A 51 2.08 -13.90 -13.67
N ASP A 52 1.18 -13.20 -14.36
CA ASP A 52 1.44 -11.84 -14.85
C ASP A 52 1.73 -10.88 -13.71
N ILE A 53 0.95 -10.90 -12.63
CA ILE A 53 1.20 -10.09 -11.43
C ILE A 53 2.57 -10.41 -10.83
N VAL A 54 2.94 -11.69 -10.73
CA VAL A 54 4.23 -12.13 -10.20
C VAL A 54 5.39 -11.63 -11.08
N HIS A 55 5.29 -11.79 -12.39
CA HIS A 55 6.31 -11.33 -13.34
C HIS A 55 6.48 -9.81 -13.32
N GLN A 56 5.37 -9.07 -13.37
CA GLN A 56 5.39 -7.61 -13.26
C GLN A 56 6.04 -7.18 -11.95
N SER A 57 5.68 -7.80 -10.82
CA SER A 57 6.26 -7.50 -9.51
C SER A 57 7.77 -7.79 -9.45
N HIS A 58 8.20 -8.91 -10.04
CA HIS A 58 9.61 -9.29 -10.09
C HIS A 58 10.44 -8.33 -10.95
N SER A 59 9.91 -7.87 -12.08
CA SER A 59 10.60 -6.93 -12.97
C SER A 59 11.04 -5.64 -12.28
N LEU A 60 10.35 -5.23 -11.22
CA LEU A 60 10.63 -4.02 -10.45
C LEU A 60 11.76 -4.17 -9.43
N VAL A 61 12.14 -5.41 -9.06
CA VAL A 61 13.14 -5.69 -8.01
C VAL A 61 14.49 -5.04 -8.34
N GLY A 62 14.93 -5.11 -9.59
CA GLY A 62 16.19 -4.51 -10.02
C GLY A 62 16.22 -2.99 -9.81
N LYS A 63 15.15 -2.28 -10.23
CA LYS A 63 15.02 -0.83 -10.06
C LYS A 63 15.00 -0.43 -8.57
N VAL A 64 14.24 -1.17 -7.76
CA VAL A 64 14.15 -0.96 -6.31
C VAL A 64 15.52 -1.02 -5.64
N LEU A 65 16.29 -2.08 -5.91
CA LEU A 65 17.61 -2.25 -5.30
C LEU A 65 18.62 -1.24 -5.87
N ALA A 66 18.58 -0.95 -7.17
CA ALA A 66 19.51 0.00 -7.78
C ALA A 66 19.36 1.41 -7.17
N LEU A 67 18.12 1.90 -7.05
CA LEU A 67 17.84 3.24 -6.53
C LEU A 67 18.22 3.41 -5.06
N GLU A 68 17.96 2.39 -4.21
CA GLU A 68 18.36 2.46 -2.80
C GLU A 68 19.88 2.53 -2.69
N LYS A 69 20.59 1.74 -3.50
CA LYS A 69 22.06 1.71 -3.51
C LYS A 69 22.66 3.03 -3.98
N GLU A 70 22.09 3.62 -5.03
CA GLU A 70 22.51 4.93 -5.55
C GLU A 70 22.34 6.03 -4.50
N LEU A 71 21.16 6.09 -3.86
CA LEU A 71 20.89 7.09 -2.83
C LEU A 71 21.71 6.84 -1.56
N SER A 72 21.99 5.59 -1.20
CA SER A 72 22.88 5.25 -0.09
C SER A 72 24.26 5.90 -0.24
N ALA A 73 24.76 6.11 -1.46
CA ALA A 73 26.04 6.80 -1.70
C ALA A 73 25.96 8.32 -1.45
N GLN A 74 24.77 8.91 -1.55
CA GLN A 74 24.54 10.36 -1.39
C GLN A 74 24.09 10.73 0.04
N TYR A 75 23.64 9.76 0.82
CA TYR A 75 23.09 9.95 2.16
C TYR A 75 23.86 9.13 3.22
N PRO A 76 24.97 9.67 3.78
CA PRO A 76 25.76 8.98 4.81
C PRO A 76 24.94 8.63 6.06
N LEU A 77 23.96 9.46 6.40
CA LEU A 77 23.03 9.26 7.51
C LEU A 77 21.71 8.66 7.02
N LYS A 78 21.76 7.44 6.47
CA LYS A 78 20.56 6.77 5.93
C LYS A 78 19.59 6.20 6.97
N TYR A 79 20.03 6.02 8.21
CA TYR A 79 19.21 5.46 9.29
C TYR A 79 18.99 6.47 10.43
N SER A 80 17.82 6.40 11.05
CA SER A 80 17.46 7.05 12.30
C SER A 80 17.03 6.01 13.34
N PHE A 81 17.07 6.40 14.61
CA PHE A 81 16.41 5.67 15.69
C PHE A 81 15.19 6.46 16.12
N GLU A 82 14.02 5.81 16.10
CA GLU A 82 12.74 6.43 16.44
C GLU A 82 12.05 5.61 17.53
N GLN A 83 11.41 6.29 18.46
CA GLN A 83 10.67 5.67 19.56
C GLN A 83 9.26 5.31 19.06
N GLU A 84 8.95 4.02 19.03
CA GLU A 84 7.64 3.48 18.69
C GLU A 84 7.06 2.83 19.96
N GLY A 85 6.20 3.56 20.67
CA GLY A 85 5.72 3.17 22.00
C GLY A 85 6.88 3.04 23.01
N ASN A 86 7.09 1.83 23.54
CA ASN A 86 8.18 1.53 24.48
C ASN A 86 9.45 0.98 23.80
N GLN A 87 9.48 0.86 22.47
CA GLN A 87 10.62 0.31 21.74
C GLN A 87 11.37 1.38 20.95
N LEU A 88 12.69 1.35 20.99
CA LEU A 88 13.55 2.15 20.12
C LEU A 88 13.86 1.33 18.85
N LYS A 89 13.44 1.83 17.69
CA LYS A 89 13.55 1.12 16.42
C LYS A 89 14.52 1.81 15.49
N LYS A 90 15.47 1.05 14.94
CA LYS A 90 16.33 1.51 13.84
C LYS A 90 15.57 1.40 12.53
N GLN A 91 15.44 2.49 11.79
CA GLN A 91 14.78 2.51 10.49
C GLN A 91 15.39 3.54 9.56
N TYR A 92 14.95 3.57 8.30
CA TYR A 92 15.42 4.58 7.35
C TYR A 92 14.97 5.98 7.78
N ALA A 93 15.92 6.91 7.78
CA ALA A 93 15.70 8.30 8.13
C ALA A 93 14.68 8.93 7.17
N ILE A 94 13.86 9.87 7.68
CA ILE A 94 12.82 10.53 6.89
C ILE A 94 13.41 11.15 5.61
N ALA A 95 14.55 11.86 5.72
CA ALA A 95 15.20 12.48 4.56
C ALA A 95 15.57 11.47 3.46
N PHE A 96 16.11 10.31 3.85
CA PHE A 96 16.42 9.22 2.90
C PHE A 96 15.14 8.64 2.29
N ALA A 97 14.16 8.33 3.13
CA ALA A 97 12.89 7.75 2.70
C ALA A 97 12.16 8.67 1.70
N THR A 98 12.18 9.98 1.91
CA THR A 98 11.62 10.98 0.99
C THR A 98 12.36 11.01 -0.34
N ALA A 99 13.69 11.07 -0.34
CA ALA A 99 14.47 11.05 -1.58
C ALA A 99 14.25 9.75 -2.38
N TYR A 100 14.21 8.62 -1.67
CA TYR A 100 13.94 7.32 -2.27
C TYR A 100 12.51 7.23 -2.82
N HIS A 101 11.51 7.75 -2.11
CA HIS A 101 10.12 7.81 -2.59
C HIS A 101 10.01 8.62 -3.88
N GLN A 102 10.67 9.78 -3.95
CA GLN A 102 10.71 10.62 -5.15
C GLN A 102 11.38 9.90 -6.31
N ALA A 103 12.51 9.23 -6.08
CA ALA A 103 13.22 8.45 -7.10
C ALA A 103 12.41 7.26 -7.62
N LEU A 104 11.53 6.69 -6.80
CA LEU A 104 10.60 5.63 -7.20
C LEU A 104 9.49 6.11 -8.13
N GLN A 105 9.23 7.42 -8.23
CA GLN A 105 8.29 8.02 -9.18
C GLN A 105 6.89 7.38 -9.13
N GLY A 106 6.26 7.36 -7.95
CA GLY A 106 4.90 6.84 -7.77
C GLY A 106 4.79 5.31 -7.77
N GLN A 107 5.90 4.57 -7.84
CA GLN A 107 5.84 3.10 -7.87
C GLN A 107 5.15 2.50 -6.62
N VAL A 108 5.34 3.08 -5.43
CA VAL A 108 4.71 2.55 -4.20
C VAL A 108 3.18 2.67 -4.30
N GLU A 109 2.69 3.86 -4.63
CA GLU A 109 1.27 4.13 -4.88
C GLU A 109 0.69 3.19 -5.95
N ALA A 110 1.33 3.10 -7.11
CA ALA A 110 0.85 2.25 -8.20
C ALA A 110 0.77 0.77 -7.80
N ARG A 111 1.73 0.28 -6.97
CA ARG A 111 1.69 -1.09 -6.46
C ARG A 111 0.60 -1.29 -5.39
N LEU A 112 0.32 -0.27 -4.59
CA LEU A 112 -0.77 -0.31 -3.62
C LEU A 112 -2.13 -0.30 -4.32
N GLN A 113 -2.31 0.58 -5.32
CA GLN A 113 -3.49 0.59 -6.20
C GLN A 113 -3.72 -0.77 -6.86
N GLN A 114 -2.68 -1.35 -7.47
CA GLN A 114 -2.79 -2.69 -8.06
C GLN A 114 -3.20 -3.73 -7.01
N SER A 115 -2.63 -3.69 -5.80
CA SER A 115 -3.02 -4.63 -4.76
C SER A 115 -4.49 -4.51 -4.38
N ILE A 116 -5.03 -3.29 -4.30
CA ILE A 116 -6.42 -3.04 -3.93
C ILE A 116 -7.36 -3.61 -5.00
N ILE A 117 -7.14 -3.25 -6.27
CA ILE A 117 -8.02 -3.70 -7.35
C ILE A 117 -7.96 -5.22 -7.55
N GLU A 118 -6.77 -5.81 -7.43
CA GLU A 118 -6.62 -7.26 -7.65
C GLU A 118 -7.28 -8.09 -6.55
N VAL A 119 -7.22 -7.65 -5.30
CA VAL A 119 -7.99 -8.27 -4.23
C VAL A 119 -9.48 -8.27 -4.59
N GLY A 120 -10.00 -7.13 -5.06
CA GLY A 120 -11.39 -7.02 -5.55
C GLY A 120 -11.70 -7.99 -6.70
N ASN A 121 -10.84 -8.02 -7.72
CA ASN A 121 -10.99 -8.91 -8.87
C ASN A 121 -11.03 -10.38 -8.45
N PHE A 122 -10.15 -10.81 -7.54
CA PHE A 122 -10.11 -12.18 -7.04
C PHE A 122 -11.35 -12.54 -6.23
N TRP A 123 -11.83 -11.64 -5.36
CA TRP A 123 -13.08 -11.85 -4.62
C TRP A 123 -14.28 -11.99 -5.54
N LEU A 124 -14.42 -11.07 -6.50
CA LEU A 124 -15.51 -11.12 -7.49
C LEU A 124 -15.46 -12.41 -8.31
N THR A 125 -14.28 -12.75 -8.82
CA THR A 125 -14.06 -13.98 -9.61
C THR A 125 -14.41 -15.22 -8.81
N THR A 126 -14.01 -15.28 -7.54
CA THR A 126 -14.35 -16.39 -6.64
C THR A 126 -15.86 -16.47 -6.43
N TRP A 127 -16.52 -15.36 -6.11
CA TRP A 127 -17.96 -15.31 -5.91
C TRP A 127 -18.73 -15.81 -7.14
N ILE A 128 -18.36 -15.34 -8.34
CA ILE A 128 -18.94 -15.81 -9.61
C ILE A 128 -18.71 -17.30 -9.81
N ASN A 129 -17.46 -17.76 -9.68
CA ASN A 129 -17.10 -19.16 -9.90
C ASN A 129 -17.76 -20.11 -8.90
N THR A 130 -18.12 -19.63 -7.70
CA THR A 130 -18.87 -20.40 -6.70
C THR A 130 -20.40 -20.38 -6.89
N GLY A 131 -20.87 -19.79 -7.99
CA GLY A 131 -22.28 -19.83 -8.39
C GLY A 131 -23.07 -18.55 -8.17
N ALA A 132 -22.43 -17.45 -7.73
CA ALA A 132 -23.05 -16.12 -7.63
C ALA A 132 -24.47 -16.14 -7.00
N PRO A 133 -24.63 -16.60 -5.75
CA PRO A 133 -25.95 -16.71 -5.13
C PRO A 133 -26.67 -15.35 -5.13
N SER A 134 -27.98 -15.37 -5.39
CA SER A 134 -28.79 -14.14 -5.33
C SER A 134 -28.69 -13.52 -3.94
N LEU A 135 -28.55 -12.19 -3.91
CA LEU A 135 -28.56 -11.40 -2.68
C LEU A 135 -29.98 -10.94 -2.30
N ASP A 136 -30.99 -11.26 -3.10
CA ASP A 136 -32.38 -10.82 -2.89
C ASP A 136 -32.96 -11.34 -1.56
N ASP A 137 -32.50 -12.52 -1.12
CA ASP A 137 -32.91 -13.15 0.14
C ASP A 137 -32.07 -12.71 1.36
N LEU A 138 -31.10 -11.81 1.17
CA LEU A 138 -30.23 -11.30 2.23
C LEU A 138 -30.99 -10.25 3.07
N HIS A 139 -32.00 -10.69 3.82
CA HIS A 139 -32.72 -9.88 4.82
C HIS A 139 -31.88 -9.63 6.09
N THR A 140 -30.62 -9.29 5.93
CA THR A 140 -29.75 -8.95 7.06
C THR A 140 -29.70 -7.44 7.18
N SER A 141 -30.56 -6.87 8.03
CA SER A 141 -30.31 -5.53 8.57
C SER A 141 -29.09 -5.63 9.48
N VAL A 142 -27.89 -5.66 8.92
CA VAL A 142 -26.68 -5.45 9.69
C VAL A 142 -26.72 -3.97 10.07
N PRO A 143 -26.84 -3.62 11.36
CA PRO A 143 -26.68 -2.23 11.77
C PRO A 143 -25.27 -1.85 11.33
N ILE A 144 -25.15 -0.96 10.36
CA ILE A 144 -23.87 -0.32 10.06
C ILE A 144 -23.69 0.67 11.21
N GLU A 145 -23.10 0.21 12.32
CA GLU A 145 -22.54 1.13 13.31
C GLU A 145 -21.30 1.75 12.68
N ASP A 146 -21.52 2.83 11.96
CA ASP A 146 -20.45 3.64 11.42
C ASP A 146 -19.82 4.44 12.59
N GLU A 147 -18.84 3.83 13.27
CA GLU A 147 -18.07 4.50 14.31
C GLU A 147 -17.41 5.78 13.79
N THR A 148 -17.14 5.87 12.46
CA THR A 148 -16.59 7.09 11.85
C THR A 148 -17.62 8.20 11.75
N GLU A 149 -18.89 7.88 11.48
CA GLU A 149 -19.99 8.86 11.51
C GLU A 149 -20.24 9.40 12.92
N GLN A 150 -20.15 8.55 13.95
CA GLN A 150 -20.26 8.98 15.35
C GLN A 150 -19.11 9.88 15.82
N LEU A 151 -17.89 9.68 15.31
CA LEU A 151 -16.73 10.52 15.60
C LEU A 151 -16.78 11.86 14.85
N LEU A 152 -17.25 11.86 13.60
CA LEU A 152 -17.50 13.07 12.81
C LEU A 152 -18.59 13.96 13.43
N GLN A 153 -19.66 13.35 13.95
CA GLN A 153 -20.74 14.09 14.64
C GLN A 153 -20.34 14.64 16.01
N LYS A 154 -19.34 14.04 16.67
CA LYS A 154 -18.78 14.51 17.96
C LYS A 154 -17.70 15.59 17.80
N GLY A 155 -17.20 15.81 16.58
CA GLY A 155 -16.32 16.93 16.27
C GLY A 155 -17.11 18.23 16.33
N THR A 156 -16.87 19.04 17.37
CA THR A 156 -17.46 20.37 17.49
C THR A 156 -17.15 21.18 16.23
N MET A 157 -18.18 21.64 15.52
CA MET A 157 -18.05 22.58 14.42
C MET A 157 -17.31 23.83 14.94
N LEU A 158 -16.09 24.06 14.47
CA LEU A 158 -15.41 25.33 14.70
C LEU A 158 -16.13 26.40 13.87
N GLU A 159 -16.61 27.46 14.53
CA GLU A 159 -17.27 28.57 13.87
C GLU A 159 -16.37 29.16 12.76
N GLY A 160 -16.85 29.17 11.52
CA GLY A 160 -16.22 29.88 10.40
C GLY A 160 -15.77 29.02 9.20
N VAL A 161 -15.93 27.70 9.22
CA VAL A 161 -15.59 26.84 8.06
C VAL A 161 -16.84 26.51 7.25
N ARG A 162 -16.91 26.96 5.99
CA ARG A 162 -17.98 26.56 5.05
C ARG A 162 -17.79 25.11 4.63
N GLY A 163 -18.88 24.35 4.65
CA GLY A 163 -18.94 22.99 4.12
C GLY A 163 -19.05 22.98 2.60
N CYS A 164 -18.72 21.83 1.99
CA CYS A 164 -18.84 21.65 0.55
C CYS A 164 -20.33 21.64 0.15
N GLY A 165 -20.77 22.70 -0.56
CA GLY A 165 -22.17 22.89 -0.95
C GLY A 165 -22.64 24.34 -1.00
N ASP A 166 -21.87 25.29 -0.43
CA ASP A 166 -22.08 26.74 -0.55
C ASP A 166 -21.19 27.38 -1.63
#